data_AF-R1E9I2-F1
#
_entry.id   AF-R1E9I2-F1
#
_cell.length_a   1.000
_cell.length_b   1.000
_cell.length_c   1.000
_cell.angle_alpha   90.00
_cell.angle_beta   90.00
_cell.angle_gamma   90.00
#
_symmetry.space_group_name_H-M   'P 1'
#
loop_
_entity.id
_entity.type
_entity.pdbx_description
1 polymer ?
#
loop_
_entity_poly.entity_id
_entity_poly.type
_entity_poly.pdbx_seq_one_letter_code
_entity_poly.pdbx_strand_id
1 'polypeptide(L)'
;MASSTTSTEDRRWIVLTVVCLVLALGLPAFAVRSYVKLRVRKIISADDWIMLAAAVLWFGYVACQVAACANGFGAHTADLPEDAYYYLVGTSHNGDVVEALRFWYTCTLFHVFTTCFVLLSAGLTVAQHITSTPLRRLLAAALALFVLISVAHVFLLTFQCTPPSASWSRNRTDTSQHCSSARTTIAWRVFTATTTAATLLLSAIPAAALLSPGTPWRKRAAIAVPTTFALA
;
A
#
# COMPACT_ATOMS: atom_id res chain seq x y z
N MET A 1 -45.82 15.55 -4.20
CA MET A 1 -44.56 15.60 -4.98
C MET A 1 -43.41 15.46 -4.00
N ALA A 2 -42.92 14.23 -3.81
CA ALA A 2 -41.79 13.95 -2.96
C ALA A 2 -40.51 14.22 -3.75
N SER A 3 -39.72 15.19 -3.30
CA SER A 3 -38.35 15.41 -3.75
C SER A 3 -37.49 14.23 -3.27
N SER A 4 -37.33 13.21 -4.11
CA SER A 4 -36.33 12.17 -3.89
C SER A 4 -34.94 12.75 -4.19
N THR A 5 -34.37 13.44 -3.21
CA THR A 5 -32.93 13.67 -3.12
C THR A 5 -32.27 12.31 -2.86
N THR A 6 -32.08 11.50 -3.90
CA THR A 6 -31.02 10.50 -3.87
C THR A 6 -29.72 11.29 -3.82
N SER A 7 -29.13 11.41 -2.64
CA SER A 7 -27.82 12.01 -2.45
C SER A 7 -26.84 11.34 -3.42
N THR A 8 -26.49 12.04 -4.49
CA THR A 8 -25.38 11.76 -5.39
C THR A 8 -24.10 11.86 -4.54
N GLU A 9 -23.73 10.75 -3.91
CA GLU A 9 -22.71 10.78 -2.85
C GLU A 9 -21.30 10.74 -3.44
N ASP A 10 -20.68 11.92 -3.52
CA ASP A 10 -19.29 12.12 -3.92
C ASP A 10 -18.32 11.40 -2.97
N ARG A 11 -17.65 10.35 -3.46
CA ARG A 11 -16.74 9.52 -2.65
C ARG A 11 -15.30 10.06 -2.61
N ARG A 12 -15.02 11.16 -3.30
CA ARG A 12 -13.69 11.81 -3.33
C ARG A 12 -13.21 12.16 -1.92
N TRP A 13 -14.11 12.68 -1.09
CA TRP A 13 -13.83 13.07 0.28
C TRP A 13 -13.41 11.89 1.16
N ILE A 14 -13.98 10.70 0.92
CA ILE A 14 -13.60 9.47 1.63
C ILE A 14 -12.14 9.13 1.32
N VAL A 15 -11.77 9.14 0.02
CA VAL A 15 -10.39 8.82 -0.39
C VAL A 15 -9.40 9.83 0.18
N LEU A 16 -9.71 11.13 0.09
CA LEU A 16 -8.85 12.19 0.62
C LEU A 16 -8.68 12.09 2.15
N THR A 17 -9.77 11.79 2.87
CA THR A 17 -9.72 11.57 4.33
C THR A 17 -8.80 10.41 4.69
N VAL A 18 -8.93 9.28 3.99
CA VAL A 18 -8.06 8.10 4.20
C VAL A 18 -6.61 8.44 3.92
N VAL A 19 -6.32 9.18 2.84
CA VAL A 19 -4.95 9.63 2.52
C VAL A 19 -4.37 10.51 3.62
N CYS A 20 -5.13 11.50 4.10
CA CYS A 20 -4.71 12.38 5.18
C CYS A 20 -4.44 11.58 6.47
N LEU A 21 -5.29 10.61 6.80
CA LEU A 21 -5.08 9.72 7.96
C LEU A 21 -3.83 8.87 7.81
N VAL A 22 -3.63 8.26 6.64
CA VAL A 22 -2.43 7.45 6.34
C VAL A 22 -1.16 8.30 6.44
N LEU A 23 -1.19 9.54 5.96
CA LEU A 23 -0.08 10.49 6.12
C LEU A 23 0.16 10.85 7.59
N ALA A 24 -0.91 11.20 8.32
CA ALA A 24 -0.84 11.62 9.71
C ALA A 24 -0.30 10.52 10.63
N LEU A 25 -0.58 9.25 10.33
CA LEU A 25 -0.07 8.09 11.07
C LEU A 25 1.28 7.59 10.54
N GLY A 26 1.47 7.61 9.22
CA GLY A 26 2.66 7.07 8.56
C GLY A 26 3.90 7.93 8.75
N LEU A 27 3.79 9.26 8.70
CA LEU A 27 4.92 10.18 8.93
C LEU A 27 5.55 10.01 10.32
N PRO A 28 4.81 10.05 11.44
CA PRO A 28 5.41 9.83 12.75
C PRO A 28 5.96 8.41 12.89
N ALA A 29 5.30 7.39 12.33
CA ALA A 29 5.82 6.02 12.36
C ALA A 29 7.18 5.91 11.63
N PHE A 30 7.30 6.52 10.46
CA PHE A 30 8.56 6.57 9.71
C PHE A 30 9.64 7.36 10.46
N ALA A 31 9.28 8.49 11.08
CA ALA A 31 10.19 9.31 11.86
C ALA A 31 10.73 8.53 13.09
N VAL A 32 9.86 7.85 13.84
CA VAL A 32 10.25 7.01 14.99
C VAL A 32 11.16 5.87 14.53
N ARG A 33 10.79 5.17 13.45
CA ARG A 33 11.60 4.06 12.91
C ARG A 33 12.99 4.54 12.49
N SER A 34 13.06 5.67 11.80
CA SER A 34 14.32 6.30 11.39
C SER A 34 15.15 6.77 12.59
N TYR A 35 14.51 7.37 13.59
CA TYR A 35 15.16 7.80 14.83
C TYR A 35 15.78 6.63 15.60
N VAL A 36 15.02 5.54 15.80
CA VAL A 36 15.51 4.34 16.50
C VAL A 36 16.72 3.76 15.78
N LYS A 37 16.69 3.66 14.45
CA LYS A 37 17.83 3.11 13.70
C LYS A 37 19.06 4.01 13.76
N LEU A 38 18.90 5.31 13.47
CA LEU A 38 20.02 6.26 13.42
C LEU A 38 20.62 6.54 14.79
N ARG A 39 19.79 6.69 15.84
CA ARG A 39 20.25 7.14 17.17
C ARG A 39 20.43 6.02 18.17
N VAL A 40 19.58 4.99 18.15
CA VAL A 40 19.63 3.89 19.13
C VAL A 40 20.50 2.75 18.61
N ARG A 41 20.23 2.24 17.40
CA ARG A 41 20.96 1.10 16.83
C ARG A 41 22.34 1.47 16.30
N LYS A 42 22.50 2.68 15.73
CA LYS A 42 23.75 3.24 15.20
C LYS A 42 24.50 2.34 14.20
N ILE A 43 23.83 1.35 13.63
CA ILE A 43 24.39 0.40 12.66
C ILE A 43 23.53 0.52 11.41
N ILE A 44 24.15 1.00 10.33
CA ILE A 44 23.50 1.01 9.01
C ILE A 44 23.67 -0.37 8.39
N SER A 45 22.56 -1.06 8.17
CA SER A 45 22.53 -2.39 7.53
C SER A 45 21.88 -2.30 6.15
N ALA A 46 22.06 -3.32 5.31
CA ALA A 46 21.40 -3.41 4.00
C ALA A 46 19.86 -3.26 4.08
N ASP A 47 19.27 -3.70 5.20
CA ASP A 47 17.84 -3.52 5.52
C ASP A 47 17.38 -2.04 5.54
N ASP A 48 18.28 -1.10 5.79
CA ASP A 48 17.96 0.33 5.87
C ASP A 48 17.72 0.94 4.48
N TRP A 49 18.48 0.49 3.49
CA TRP A 49 18.27 0.88 2.10
C TRP A 49 16.93 0.38 1.56
N ILE A 50 16.53 -0.84 1.96
CA ILE A 50 15.23 -1.42 1.61
C ILE A 50 14.09 -0.59 2.22
N MET A 51 14.22 -0.21 3.49
CA MET A 51 13.23 0.63 4.17
C MET A 51 13.17 2.05 3.58
N LEU A 52 14.30 2.63 3.19
CA LEU A 52 14.33 3.94 2.52
C LEU A 52 13.65 3.88 1.15
N ALA A 53 13.92 2.84 0.36
CA ALA A 53 13.25 2.62 -0.91
C ALA A 53 11.73 2.46 -0.73
N ALA A 54 11.30 1.72 0.30
CA ALA A 54 9.88 1.59 0.66
C ALA A 54 9.24 2.96 0.98
N ALA A 55 9.94 3.82 1.72
CA ALA A 55 9.43 5.15 2.07
C ALA A 55 9.27 6.05 0.84
N VAL A 56 10.24 6.05 -0.09
CA VAL A 56 10.14 6.79 -1.35
C VAL A 56 8.93 6.32 -2.17
N LEU A 57 8.73 5.01 -2.27
CA LEU A 57 7.57 4.44 -2.96
C LEU A 57 6.26 4.80 -2.27
N TRP A 58 6.23 4.84 -0.94
CA TRP A 58 5.07 5.25 -0.17
C TRP A 58 4.70 6.73 -0.41
N PHE A 59 5.69 7.62 -0.46
CA PHE A 59 5.45 9.02 -0.85
C PHE A 59 4.92 9.14 -2.28
N GLY A 60 5.46 8.36 -3.20
CA GLY A 60 4.94 8.26 -4.58
C GLY A 60 3.49 7.77 -4.62
N TYR A 61 3.17 6.72 -3.86
CA TYR A 61 1.80 6.21 -3.70
C TYR A 61 0.85 7.30 -3.21
N VAL A 62 1.19 8.00 -2.12
CA VAL A 62 0.37 9.08 -1.57
C VAL A 62 0.19 10.22 -2.58
N ALA A 63 1.26 10.64 -3.24
CA ALA A 63 1.21 11.71 -4.22
C ALA A 63 0.31 11.34 -5.42
N CYS A 64 0.43 10.11 -5.95
CA CYS A 64 -0.45 9.61 -7.00
C CYS A 64 -1.92 9.52 -6.55
N GLN A 65 -2.17 9.16 -5.29
CA GLN A 65 -3.53 9.08 -4.74
C GLN A 65 -4.18 10.48 -4.67
N VAL A 66 -3.44 11.48 -4.20
CA VAL A 66 -3.89 12.89 -4.17
C VAL A 66 -4.11 13.39 -5.59
N ALA A 67 -3.18 13.11 -6.52
CA ALA A 67 -3.31 13.49 -7.92
C ALA A 67 -4.54 12.83 -8.57
N ALA A 68 -4.80 11.54 -8.33
CA ALA A 68 -5.99 10.86 -8.83
C ALA A 68 -7.27 11.55 -8.32
N CYS A 69 -7.36 11.81 -7.01
CA CYS A 69 -8.52 12.50 -6.43
C CYS A 69 -8.69 13.92 -6.94
N ALA A 70 -7.60 14.66 -7.14
CA ALA A 70 -7.62 16.01 -7.70
C ALA A 70 -8.17 15.98 -9.13
N ASN A 71 -7.80 14.98 -9.93
CA ASN A 71 -8.28 14.74 -11.30
C ASN A 71 -9.69 14.12 -11.39
N GLY A 72 -10.43 14.05 -10.28
CA GLY A 72 -11.83 13.60 -10.29
C GLY A 72 -12.04 12.10 -9.97
N PHE A 73 -11.00 11.37 -9.56
CA PHE A 73 -11.15 9.98 -9.11
C PHE A 73 -12.08 9.90 -7.90
N GLY A 74 -13.22 9.22 -8.05
CA GLY A 74 -14.24 9.05 -7.00
C GLY A 74 -15.44 9.99 -7.09
N ALA A 75 -15.48 10.92 -8.06
CA ALA A 75 -16.71 11.63 -8.43
C ALA A 75 -17.54 10.80 -9.41
N HIS A 76 -18.83 11.12 -9.51
CA HIS A 76 -19.70 10.47 -10.47
C HIS A 76 -19.33 10.89 -11.90
N THR A 77 -19.33 9.95 -12.85
CA THR A 77 -18.90 10.22 -14.24
C THR A 77 -19.77 11.25 -14.95
N ALA A 78 -21.00 11.48 -14.49
CA ALA A 78 -21.89 12.52 -15.01
C ALA A 78 -21.52 13.94 -14.51
N ASP A 79 -20.84 14.03 -13.36
CA ASP A 79 -20.41 15.30 -12.74
C ASP A 79 -18.99 15.69 -13.18
N LEU A 80 -18.40 14.97 -14.14
CA LEU A 80 -17.11 15.29 -14.76
C LEU A 80 -17.33 15.84 -16.18
N PRO A 81 -17.34 17.18 -16.35
CA PRO A 81 -17.44 17.83 -17.65
C PRO A 81 -16.25 17.45 -18.54
N GLU A 82 -16.50 17.19 -19.82
CA GLU A 82 -15.47 16.86 -20.83
C GLU A 82 -14.56 18.05 -21.18
N ASP A 83 -14.79 19.21 -20.60
CA ASP A 83 -14.10 20.48 -20.85
C ASP A 83 -13.40 21.05 -19.60
N ALA A 84 -13.43 20.34 -18.47
CA ALA A 84 -12.84 20.82 -17.23
C ALA A 84 -11.30 20.71 -17.22
N TYR A 85 -10.61 21.82 -16.91
CA TYR A 85 -9.16 21.81 -16.66
C TYR A 85 -8.87 21.29 -15.24
N TYR A 86 -8.15 20.18 -15.12
CA TYR A 86 -7.72 19.65 -13.82
C TYR A 86 -6.35 20.18 -13.37
N TYR A 87 -6.21 20.36 -12.05
CA TYR A 87 -5.40 21.41 -11.44
C TYR A 87 -3.90 21.12 -11.22
N LEU A 88 -3.38 19.91 -11.48
CA LEU A 88 -2.06 19.54 -10.93
C LEU A 88 -0.95 19.12 -11.90
N VAL A 89 -1.19 18.48 -13.06
CA VAL A 89 -0.11 18.21 -14.05
C VAL A 89 -0.68 18.02 -15.45
N GLY A 90 -0.20 18.81 -16.42
CA GLY A 90 -0.23 18.44 -17.85
C GLY A 90 -1.21 19.22 -18.72
N THR A 91 -0.66 19.93 -19.70
CA THR A 91 -1.29 20.52 -20.88
C THR A 91 -1.85 19.45 -21.83
N SER A 92 -2.78 18.64 -21.37
CA SER A 92 -3.62 17.83 -22.25
C SER A 92 -5.02 18.42 -22.19
N HIS A 93 -5.80 18.30 -23.26
CA HIS A 93 -7.18 18.77 -23.29
C HIS A 93 -7.98 17.85 -22.33
N ASN A 94 -8.18 18.31 -21.09
CA ASN A 94 -8.33 17.47 -19.88
C ASN A 94 -9.79 17.13 -19.50
N GLY A 95 -10.64 16.82 -20.46
CA GLY A 95 -11.99 16.28 -20.21
C GLY A 95 -12.06 14.86 -19.65
N ASP A 96 -10.94 14.15 -19.64
CA ASP A 96 -10.97 12.70 -19.60
C ASP A 96 -10.57 12.13 -18.23
N VAL A 97 -11.54 11.46 -17.60
CA VAL A 97 -11.43 10.42 -16.55
C VAL A 97 -10.15 9.56 -16.68
N VAL A 98 -9.61 9.43 -17.90
CA VAL A 98 -8.37 8.74 -18.24
C VAL A 98 -7.19 9.11 -17.34
N GLU A 99 -6.92 10.39 -17.09
CA GLU A 99 -5.73 10.78 -16.32
C GLU A 99 -5.88 10.42 -14.84
N ALA A 100 -7.08 10.58 -14.28
CA ALA A 100 -7.41 10.10 -12.94
C ALA A 100 -7.22 8.59 -12.80
N LEU A 101 -7.60 7.82 -13.83
CA LEU A 101 -7.41 6.37 -13.88
C LEU A 101 -5.94 5.96 -14.06
N ARG A 102 -5.14 6.74 -14.79
CA ARG A 102 -3.69 6.51 -14.90
C ARG A 102 -2.99 6.71 -13.57
N PHE A 103 -3.27 7.81 -12.87
CA PHE A 103 -2.74 8.02 -11.52
C PHE A 103 -3.20 6.94 -10.54
N TRP A 104 -4.46 6.49 -10.63
CA TRP A 104 -4.95 5.37 -9.84
C TRP A 104 -4.20 4.07 -10.14
N TYR A 105 -4.03 3.73 -11.42
CA TYR A 105 -3.27 2.55 -11.85
C TYR A 105 -1.84 2.59 -11.30
N THR A 106 -1.12 3.69 -11.48
CA THR A 106 0.24 3.86 -10.96
C THR A 106 0.28 3.81 -9.43
N CYS A 107 -0.71 4.41 -8.76
CA CYS A 107 -0.89 4.34 -7.31
C CYS A 107 -0.98 2.88 -6.82
N THR A 108 -1.82 2.05 -7.46
CA THR A 108 -1.95 0.64 -7.07
C THR A 108 -0.65 -0.16 -7.21
N LEU A 109 0.17 0.13 -8.23
CA LEU A 109 1.48 -0.50 -8.38
C LEU A 109 2.43 -0.08 -7.25
N PHE A 110 2.52 1.23 -6.97
CA PHE A 110 3.33 1.73 -5.85
C PHE A 110 2.89 1.17 -4.50
N HIS A 111 1.58 0.99 -4.29
CA HIS A 111 1.06 0.34 -3.08
C HIS A 111 1.62 -1.07 -2.90
N VAL A 112 1.56 -1.90 -3.95
CA VAL A 112 2.03 -3.29 -3.89
C VAL A 112 3.54 -3.36 -3.65
N PHE A 113 4.33 -2.53 -4.35
CA PHE A 113 5.77 -2.46 -4.13
C PHE A 113 6.11 -1.98 -2.72
N THR A 114 5.44 -0.93 -2.23
CA THR A 114 5.63 -0.40 -0.88
C THR A 114 5.39 -1.49 0.16
N THR A 115 4.24 -2.17 0.10
CA THR A 115 3.89 -3.26 1.02
C THR A 115 4.91 -4.40 0.97
N CYS A 116 5.39 -4.75 -0.23
CA CYS A 116 6.44 -5.76 -0.42
C CYS A 116 7.75 -5.39 0.28
N PHE A 117 8.25 -4.17 0.07
CA PHE A 117 9.51 -3.73 0.67
C PHE A 117 9.40 -3.52 2.20
N VAL A 118 8.26 -3.03 2.69
CA VAL A 118 7.99 -2.89 4.14
C VAL A 118 8.02 -4.26 4.81
N LEU A 119 7.30 -5.25 4.28
CA LEU A 119 7.26 -6.59 4.86
C LEU A 119 8.60 -7.32 4.76
N LEU A 120 9.35 -7.11 3.67
CA LEU A 120 10.70 -7.64 3.55
C LEU A 120 11.63 -7.04 4.61
N SER A 121 11.60 -5.72 4.81
CA SER A 121 12.45 -5.07 5.82
C SER A 121 12.05 -5.46 7.25
N ALA A 122 10.75 -5.50 7.54
CA ALA A 122 10.25 -5.96 8.83
C ALA A 122 10.66 -7.42 9.09
N GLY A 123 10.52 -8.28 8.09
CA GLY A 123 10.93 -9.67 8.14
C GLY A 123 12.42 -9.88 8.40
N LEU A 124 13.28 -9.13 7.71
CA LEU A 124 14.73 -9.16 7.94
C LEU A 124 15.08 -8.68 9.36
N THR A 125 14.42 -7.61 9.83
CA THR A 125 14.60 -7.11 11.20
C THR A 125 14.23 -8.17 12.24
N VAL A 126 13.10 -8.86 12.07
CA VAL A 126 12.65 -9.91 12.98
C VAL A 126 13.58 -11.12 12.91
N ALA A 127 14.01 -11.53 11.71
CA ALA A 127 14.91 -12.67 11.51
C ALA A 127 16.26 -12.52 12.22
N GLN A 128 16.76 -11.29 12.41
CA GLN A 128 17.99 -11.02 13.18
C GLN A 128 17.87 -11.35 14.67
N HIS A 129 16.65 -11.33 15.23
CA HIS A 129 16.43 -11.55 16.67
C HIS A 129 16.01 -13.00 16.98
N ILE A 130 15.73 -13.81 15.96
CA ILE A 130 15.38 -15.23 16.13
C ILE A 130 16.66 -16.05 16.27
N THR A 131 16.83 -16.71 17.41
CA THR A 131 17.93 -17.65 17.66
C THR A 131 17.63 -19.06 17.14
N SER A 132 16.35 -19.43 17.05
CA SER A 132 15.88 -20.74 16.58
C SER A 132 16.00 -20.89 15.06
N THR A 133 16.86 -21.80 14.60
CA THR A 133 17.08 -22.11 13.18
C THR A 133 15.80 -22.57 12.44
N PRO A 134 14.91 -23.43 12.99
CA PRO A 134 13.68 -23.80 12.27
C PRO A 134 12.72 -22.62 12.14
N LEU A 135 12.57 -21.79 13.17
CA LEU A 135 11.69 -20.62 13.14
C LEU A 135 12.18 -19.57 12.13
N ARG A 136 13.50 -19.38 12.04
CA ARG A 136 14.11 -18.48 11.04
C ARG A 136 13.88 -18.98 9.61
N ARG A 137 13.96 -20.30 9.36
CA ARG A 137 13.67 -20.90 8.05
C ARG A 137 12.20 -20.76 7.68
N LEU A 138 11.29 -20.99 8.63
CA LEU A 138 9.85 -20.81 8.43
C LEU A 138 9.52 -19.35 8.06
N LEU A 139 10.09 -18.38 8.78
CA LEU A 139 9.92 -16.96 8.49
C LEU A 139 10.45 -16.60 7.10
N ALA A 140 11.64 -17.10 6.74
CA ALA A 140 12.21 -16.87 5.41
C ALA A 140 11.34 -17.45 4.29
N ALA A 141 10.78 -18.65 4.48
CA ALA A 141 9.86 -19.28 3.53
C ALA A 141 8.56 -18.47 3.38
N ALA A 142 7.99 -17.98 4.49
CA ALA A 142 6.79 -17.15 4.48
C ALA A 142 7.01 -15.83 3.73
N LEU A 143 8.14 -15.16 3.97
CA LEU A 143 8.50 -13.92 3.26
C LEU A 143 8.75 -14.17 1.77
N ALA A 144 9.43 -15.26 1.41
CA ALA A 144 9.65 -15.63 0.02
C ALA A 144 8.32 -15.88 -0.70
N LEU A 145 7.39 -16.62 -0.08
CA LEU A 145 6.05 -16.83 -0.61
C LEU A 145 5.30 -15.50 -0.79
N PHE A 146 5.38 -14.60 0.19
CA PHE A 146 4.74 -13.29 0.10
C PHE A 146 5.27 -12.44 -1.07
N VAL A 147 6.60 -12.45 -1.31
CA VAL A 147 7.20 -11.78 -2.47
C VAL A 147 6.69 -12.37 -3.77
N LEU A 148 6.62 -13.70 -3.89
CA LEU A 148 6.08 -14.36 -5.09
C LEU A 148 4.63 -13.97 -5.37
N ILE A 149 3.79 -13.92 -4.33
CA ILE A 149 2.39 -13.49 -4.44
C ILE A 149 2.30 -12.02 -4.86
N SER A 150 3.15 -11.16 -4.30
CA SER A 150 3.19 -9.73 -4.65
C SER A 150 3.57 -9.53 -6.11
N VAL A 151 4.58 -10.26 -6.59
CA VAL A 151 5.00 -10.25 -8.00
C VAL A 151 3.88 -10.73 -8.92
N ALA A 152 3.24 -11.85 -8.58
CA ALA A 152 2.07 -12.34 -9.33
C ALA A 152 0.92 -11.32 -9.36
N HIS A 153 0.68 -10.63 -8.24
CA HIS A 153 -0.33 -9.58 -8.16
C HIS A 153 -0.01 -8.38 -9.06
N VAL A 154 1.25 -7.93 -9.13
CA VAL A 154 1.68 -6.88 -10.07
C VAL A 154 1.40 -7.27 -11.53
N PHE A 155 1.69 -8.52 -11.91
CA PHE A 155 1.36 -9.02 -13.25
C PHE A 155 -0.14 -9.03 -13.51
N LEU A 156 -0.95 -9.47 -12.53
CA LEU A 156 -2.40 -9.47 -12.65
C LEU A 156 -3.00 -8.07 -12.77
N LEU A 157 -2.46 -7.08 -12.05
CA LEU A 157 -2.85 -5.68 -12.16
C LEU A 157 -2.45 -5.10 -13.53
N THR A 158 -1.24 -5.43 -14.00
CA THR A 158 -0.75 -4.94 -15.30
C THR A 158 -1.55 -5.51 -16.47
N PHE A 159 -1.93 -6.78 -16.38
CA PHE A 159 -2.70 -7.50 -17.39
C PHE A 159 -4.17 -7.67 -17.01
N GLN A 160 -4.73 -6.73 -16.24
CA GLN A 160 -6.15 -6.78 -15.86
C GLN A 160 -7.10 -6.60 -17.05
N CYS A 161 -6.63 -5.93 -18.11
CA CYS A 161 -7.35 -5.67 -19.36
C CYS A 161 -6.49 -6.04 -20.57
N THR A 162 -7.14 -6.46 -21.66
CA THR A 162 -6.51 -6.64 -22.98
C THR A 162 -7.14 -5.67 -23.99
N PRO A 163 -6.40 -4.68 -24.52
CA PRO A 163 -5.03 -4.28 -24.17
C PRO A 163 -4.91 -3.60 -22.79
N PRO A 164 -3.71 -3.53 -22.17
CA PRO A 164 -3.52 -2.87 -20.86
C PRO A 164 -3.96 -1.41 -20.85
N SER A 165 -3.87 -0.72 -22.00
CA SER A 165 -4.32 0.66 -22.18
C SER A 165 -5.82 0.87 -22.01
N ALA A 166 -6.61 -0.19 -22.11
CA ALA A 166 -8.05 -0.15 -21.82
C ALA A 166 -8.33 0.03 -20.32
N SER A 167 -7.35 -0.20 -19.43
CA SER A 167 -7.57 -0.03 -17.99
C SER A 167 -7.87 1.43 -17.61
N TRP A 168 -7.34 2.38 -18.37
CA TRP A 168 -7.53 3.81 -18.21
C TRP A 168 -8.39 4.46 -19.30
N SER A 169 -9.13 3.72 -20.14
CA SER A 169 -10.04 4.29 -21.14
C SER A 169 -11.41 4.66 -20.52
N ARG A 170 -12.03 5.74 -21.02
CA ARG A 170 -13.41 6.15 -20.64
C ARG A 170 -14.46 5.22 -21.25
N ASN A 171 -14.27 4.81 -22.51
CA ASN A 171 -15.19 3.94 -23.25
C ASN A 171 -14.82 2.46 -23.06
N ARG A 172 -15.07 1.92 -21.86
CA ARG A 172 -14.87 0.48 -21.56
C ARG A 172 -15.89 -0.44 -22.24
N THR A 173 -16.91 0.13 -22.88
CA THR A 173 -18.01 -0.56 -23.56
C THR A 173 -17.71 -0.91 -25.02
N ASP A 174 -16.54 -0.54 -25.54
CA ASP A 174 -16.15 -0.91 -26.90
C ASP A 174 -15.88 -2.43 -26.97
N THR A 175 -16.54 -3.11 -27.92
CA THR A 175 -16.68 -4.58 -28.01
C THR A 175 -15.35 -5.36 -28.08
N SER A 176 -14.23 -4.66 -28.32
CA SER A 176 -12.88 -5.23 -28.42
C SER A 176 -12.09 -5.23 -27.10
N GLN A 177 -12.59 -4.61 -26.04
CA GLN A 177 -11.88 -4.46 -24.76
C GLN A 177 -12.44 -5.42 -23.70
N HIS A 178 -11.63 -6.38 -23.28
CA HIS A 178 -11.99 -7.32 -22.20
C HIS A 178 -11.22 -6.97 -20.91
N CYS A 179 -11.94 -6.45 -19.90
CA CYS A 179 -11.43 -6.23 -18.55
C CYS A 179 -12.12 -7.20 -17.57
N SER A 180 -11.35 -8.00 -16.83
CA SER A 180 -11.92 -8.94 -15.86
C SER A 180 -12.00 -8.32 -14.47
N SER A 181 -13.17 -7.78 -14.11
CA SER A 181 -13.45 -7.25 -12.77
C SER A 181 -13.39 -8.34 -11.68
N ALA A 182 -13.87 -9.56 -12.00
CA ALA A 182 -13.85 -10.70 -11.10
C ALA A 182 -12.43 -11.14 -10.74
N ARG A 183 -11.55 -11.30 -11.74
CA ARG A 183 -10.14 -11.70 -11.53
C ARG A 183 -9.40 -10.68 -10.68
N THR A 184 -9.59 -9.40 -10.96
CA THR A 184 -8.97 -8.29 -10.21
C THR A 184 -9.43 -8.29 -8.75
N THR A 185 -10.73 -8.51 -8.50
CA THR A 185 -11.29 -8.58 -7.14
C THR A 185 -10.72 -9.75 -6.35
N ILE A 186 -10.63 -10.94 -6.96
CA ILE A 186 -10.04 -12.12 -6.30
C ILE A 186 -8.55 -11.87 -6.01
N ALA A 187 -7.81 -11.30 -6.95
CA ALA A 187 -6.40 -10.99 -6.76
C ALA A 187 -6.17 -10.05 -5.58
N TRP A 188 -7.01 -9.01 -5.41
CA TRP A 188 -6.96 -8.11 -4.26
C TRP A 188 -7.26 -8.83 -2.95
N ARG A 189 -8.30 -9.69 -2.91
CA ARG A 189 -8.63 -10.47 -1.71
C ARG A 189 -7.47 -11.36 -1.25
N VAL A 190 -6.82 -12.04 -2.20
CA VAL A 190 -5.65 -12.88 -1.92
C VAL A 190 -4.47 -12.04 -1.42
N PHE A 191 -4.19 -10.91 -2.07
CA PHE A 191 -3.11 -10.01 -1.66
C PHE A 191 -3.34 -9.44 -0.26
N THR A 192 -4.55 -8.98 0.06
CA THR A 192 -4.86 -8.49 1.42
C THR A 192 -4.77 -9.61 2.45
N ALA A 193 -5.34 -10.79 2.19
CA ALA A 193 -5.30 -11.91 3.13
C ALA A 193 -3.85 -12.35 3.44
N THR A 194 -3.01 -12.42 2.41
CA THR A 194 -1.59 -12.81 2.55
C THR A 194 -0.76 -11.74 3.26
N THR A 195 -1.02 -10.47 2.98
CA THR A 195 -0.41 -9.33 3.68
C THR A 195 -0.77 -9.37 5.17
N THR A 196 -2.05 -9.52 5.50
CA THR A 196 -2.51 -9.61 6.90
C THR A 196 -1.89 -10.81 7.62
N ALA A 197 -1.84 -11.98 6.96
CA ALA A 197 -1.21 -13.16 7.54
C ALA A 197 0.30 -12.96 7.80
N ALA A 198 1.02 -12.34 6.86
CA ALA A 198 2.43 -12.01 7.03
C ALA A 198 2.65 -11.03 8.19
N THR A 199 1.81 -10.00 8.30
CA THR A 199 1.85 -9.02 9.39
C THR A 199 1.58 -9.66 10.76
N LEU A 200 0.58 -10.55 10.85
CA LEU A 200 0.28 -11.29 12.07
C LEU A 200 1.46 -12.19 12.49
N LEU A 201 2.08 -12.87 11.52
CA LEU A 201 3.25 -13.70 11.77
C LEU A 201 4.45 -12.87 12.26
N LEU A 202 4.70 -11.71 11.66
CA LEU A 202 5.79 -10.81 12.04
C LEU A 202 5.60 -10.15 13.40
N SER A 203 4.36 -9.84 13.79
CA SER A 203 4.04 -9.25 15.09
C SER A 203 4.00 -10.29 16.22
N ALA A 204 3.59 -11.52 15.93
CA ALA A 204 3.50 -12.60 16.92
C ALA A 204 4.87 -13.00 17.52
N ILE A 205 5.92 -13.07 16.71
CA ILE A 205 7.27 -13.50 17.13
C ILE A 205 7.83 -12.63 18.27
N PRO A 206 7.95 -11.30 18.10
CA PRO A 206 8.40 -10.41 19.17
C PRO A 206 7.39 -10.25 20.32
N ALA A 207 6.08 -10.39 20.07
CA ALA A 207 5.09 -10.43 21.15
C ALA A 207 5.30 -11.64 22.09
N ALA A 208 5.56 -12.82 21.53
CA ALA A 208 5.92 -14.00 22.30
C ALA A 208 7.22 -13.81 23.09
N ALA A 209 8.20 -13.10 22.53
CA ALA A 209 9.43 -12.75 23.23
C ALA A 209 9.19 -11.80 24.42
N LEU A 210 8.26 -10.84 24.30
CA LEU A 210 7.88 -9.91 25.38
C LEU A 210 7.18 -10.61 26.56
N LEU A 211 6.38 -11.64 26.26
CA LEU A 211 5.62 -12.41 27.25
C LEU A 211 6.49 -13.40 28.04
N SER A 212 7.74 -13.63 27.61
CA SER A 212 8.67 -14.49 28.35
C SER A 212 9.04 -13.89 29.72
N PRO A 213 8.92 -14.65 30.83
CA PRO A 213 9.35 -14.20 32.16
C PRO A 213 10.87 -13.93 32.18
N GLY A 214 11.29 -12.75 32.65
CA GLY A 214 12.71 -12.42 32.85
C GLY A 214 13.34 -11.40 31.90
N THR A 215 12.60 -10.81 30.96
CA THR A 215 13.12 -9.74 30.09
C THR A 215 13.16 -8.37 30.80
N PRO A 216 14.32 -7.69 30.88
CA PRO A 216 14.42 -6.35 31.48
C PRO A 216 13.69 -5.29 30.64
N TRP A 217 13.10 -4.28 31.30
CA TRP A 217 12.18 -3.31 30.69
C TRP A 217 12.76 -2.53 29.49
N ARG A 218 14.08 -2.29 29.46
CA ARG A 218 14.77 -1.62 28.33
C ARG A 218 14.76 -2.48 27.06
N LYS A 219 14.90 -3.80 27.20
CA LYS A 219 14.78 -4.75 26.07
C LYS A 219 13.33 -4.89 25.63
N ARG A 220 12.38 -4.79 26.57
CA ARG A 220 10.94 -4.78 26.26
C ARG A 220 10.53 -3.55 25.48
N ALA A 221 10.99 -2.35 25.86
CA ALA A 221 10.69 -1.12 25.12
C ALA A 221 11.27 -1.13 23.69
N ALA A 222 12.51 -1.63 23.52
CA ALA A 222 13.14 -1.74 22.21
C ALA A 222 12.44 -2.74 21.26
N ILE A 223 11.74 -3.74 21.81
CA ILE A 223 10.98 -4.74 21.06
C ILE A 223 9.52 -4.29 20.87
N ALA A 224 8.90 -3.64 21.86
CA ALA A 224 7.49 -3.24 21.84
C ALA A 224 7.20 -2.09 20.85
N VAL A 225 8.15 -1.17 20.65
CA VAL A 225 7.99 -0.06 19.70
C VAL A 225 7.89 -0.56 18.26
N PRO A 226 8.77 -1.42 17.73
CA PRO A 226 8.60 -1.93 16.37
C PRO A 226 7.40 -2.88 16.18
N THR A 227 6.88 -3.53 17.23
CA THR A 227 5.75 -4.48 17.11
C THR A 227 4.39 -3.83 17.13
N THR A 228 4.19 -2.84 17.99
CA THR A 228 2.95 -2.06 18.05
C THR A 228 2.65 -1.36 16.73
N PHE A 229 3.68 -0.98 15.99
CA PHE A 229 3.55 -0.34 14.68
C PHE A 229 3.53 -1.31 13.49
N ALA A 230 3.92 -2.58 13.67
CA ALA A 230 3.67 -3.59 12.64
C ALA A 230 2.20 -4.00 12.57
N LEU A 231 1.42 -3.78 13.65
CA LEU A 231 -0.01 -4.07 13.74
C LEU A 231 -0.92 -2.93 13.24
N ALA A 232 -0.36 -1.74 12.98
CA ALA A 232 -1.07 -0.56 12.47
C ALA A 232 -0.83 -0.40 10.97
#